data_AF-A0A1V4D9E5-F1
#
_entry.id   AF-A0A1V4D9E5-F1
#
_cell.length_a   1.000
_cell.length_b   1.000
_cell.length_c   1.000
_cell.angle_alpha   90.00
_cell.angle_beta   90.00
_cell.angle_gamma   90.00
#
_symmetry.space_group_name_H-M   'P 1'
#
loop_
_entity.id
_entity.type
_entity.pdbx_description
1 polymer ?
#
loop_
_entity_poly.entity_id
_entity_poly.type
_entity_poly.pdbx_seq_one_letter_code
_entity_poly.pdbx_strand_id
1 'polypeptide(L)'
;MQRLHIPLAGEIAQTSADLLFADTPVVTVADTAAQDRLDVLLDAGGVPELLLTAAETAAPLSEVFLRVTWDKAAAPDRPLLTTVRPDQAVPEWSFSIMQTVTFWRVLPSTSSTVWRHLERHERGRILHGLYEGTDDQLGRRVPLTEHPDTAGLAASLSEQGDSIETGVDMLTAVYVPNIAPNRRHRDAPWGRSDLQGVHDLLDTLDTLDALDEAWSSWLRDIRLARARLIVPDGYLRSNGPGRGATFDDDREEWQTLPIPPTEQGNGITLSQFAIRVEEHRTTAEAIVRQATTAAGYSPASVRLDGDGAAVTATEIAAGDHRSMVTRGKNPARSTSSTPSRTAAWSA
;
A
#
# COMPACT_ATOMS: atom_id res chain seq x y z
N MET A 1 22.48 -6.81 -12.72
CA MET A 1 21.29 -7.58 -13.16
C MET A 1 20.08 -6.72 -12.84
N GLN A 2 19.27 -6.34 -13.84
CA GLN A 2 18.03 -5.59 -13.57
C GLN A 2 17.01 -6.55 -12.97
N ARG A 3 16.55 -6.28 -11.75
CA ARG A 3 15.41 -6.96 -11.13
C ARG A 3 14.13 -6.25 -11.60
N LEU A 4 13.13 -7.03 -12.00
CA LEU A 4 11.78 -6.53 -12.26
C LEU A 4 10.98 -6.62 -10.97
N HIS A 5 10.28 -5.55 -10.61
CA HIS A 5 9.35 -5.53 -9.49
C HIS A 5 7.90 -5.61 -10.00
N ILE A 6 7.12 -6.53 -9.45
CA ILE A 6 5.68 -6.68 -9.70
C ILE A 6 4.92 -6.16 -8.48
N PRO A 7 4.06 -5.13 -8.63
CA PRO A 7 3.44 -4.42 -7.51
C PRO A 7 2.20 -5.15 -6.93
N LEU A 8 2.27 -6.47 -6.74
CA LEU A 8 1.14 -7.27 -6.24
C LEU A 8 0.66 -6.83 -4.83
N ALA A 9 1.58 -6.37 -3.98
CA ALA A 9 1.23 -5.82 -2.67
C ALA A 9 0.26 -4.62 -2.77
N GLY A 10 0.48 -3.75 -3.77
CA GLY A 10 -0.40 -2.62 -4.05
C GLY A 10 -1.77 -3.07 -4.52
N GLU A 11 -1.84 -4.06 -5.41
CA GLU A 11 -3.11 -4.61 -5.89
C GLU A 11 -3.94 -5.24 -4.76
N ILE A 12 -3.29 -5.95 -3.82
CA ILE A 12 -3.95 -6.50 -2.64
C ILE A 12 -4.50 -5.39 -1.74
N ALA A 13 -3.70 -4.33 -1.48
CA ALA A 13 -4.11 -3.21 -0.67
C ALA A 13 -5.29 -2.44 -1.28
N GLN A 14 -5.25 -2.21 -2.60
CA GLN A 14 -6.34 -1.58 -3.34
C GLN A 14 -7.62 -2.45 -3.30
N THR A 15 -7.50 -3.75 -3.53
CA THR A 15 -8.63 -4.69 -3.45
C THR A 15 -9.28 -4.67 -2.06
N SER A 16 -8.48 -4.59 -1.00
CA SER A 16 -8.96 -4.46 0.38
C SER A 16 -9.80 -3.20 0.57
N ALA A 17 -9.30 -2.05 0.10
CA ALA A 17 -9.97 -0.76 0.19
C ALA A 17 -11.28 -0.74 -0.61
N ASP A 18 -11.24 -1.20 -1.86
CA ASP A 18 -12.41 -1.27 -2.74
C ASP A 18 -13.51 -2.16 -2.15
N LEU A 19 -13.15 -3.32 -1.58
CA LEU A 19 -14.14 -4.19 -0.95
C LEU A 19 -14.89 -3.50 0.20
N LEU A 20 -14.21 -2.62 0.94
CA LEU A 20 -14.76 -1.92 2.10
C LEU A 20 -15.56 -0.67 1.72
N PHE A 21 -15.06 0.12 0.77
CA PHE A 21 -15.51 1.48 0.52
C PHE A 21 -15.83 1.80 -0.95
N ALA A 22 -15.90 0.80 -1.84
CA ALA A 22 -16.41 1.02 -3.20
C ALA A 22 -17.83 1.61 -3.18
N ASP A 23 -18.67 1.15 -2.24
CA ASP A 23 -19.93 1.79 -1.90
C ASP A 23 -19.72 2.68 -0.67
N THR A 24 -20.00 3.98 -0.83
CA THR A 24 -19.86 4.95 0.26
C THR A 24 -20.84 4.64 1.40
N PRO A 25 -20.38 4.58 2.66
CA PRO A 25 -21.27 4.36 3.79
C PRO A 25 -22.19 5.56 4.00
N VAL A 26 -23.50 5.28 4.14
CA VAL A 26 -24.49 6.30 4.50
C VAL A 26 -24.49 6.50 6.01
N VAL A 27 -24.21 7.72 6.47
CA VAL A 27 -24.27 8.08 7.89
C VAL A 27 -25.56 8.84 8.15
N THR A 28 -26.42 8.29 9.01
CA THR A 28 -27.73 8.87 9.32
C THR A 28 -27.84 9.28 10.78
N VAL A 29 -28.44 10.44 11.02
CA VAL A 29 -28.79 11.01 12.32
C VAL A 29 -30.30 11.27 12.34
N ALA A 30 -30.94 11.12 13.51
CA ALA A 30 -32.39 11.25 13.62
C ALA A 30 -32.90 12.69 13.45
N ASP A 31 -32.10 13.69 13.83
CA ASP A 31 -32.44 15.10 13.70
C ASP A 31 -32.12 15.63 12.30
N THR A 32 -33.11 16.21 11.63
CA THR A 32 -32.98 16.66 10.24
C THR A 32 -31.98 17.80 10.09
N ALA A 33 -31.96 18.77 11.02
CA ALA A 33 -31.01 19.88 10.94
C ALA A 33 -29.57 19.41 11.15
N ALA A 34 -29.35 18.46 12.06
CA ALA A 34 -28.06 17.81 12.25
C ALA A 34 -27.65 16.99 11.02
N GLN A 35 -28.60 16.27 10.38
CA GLN A 35 -28.34 15.55 9.14
C GLN A 35 -27.90 16.49 8.02
N ASP A 36 -28.65 17.57 7.77
CA ASP A 36 -28.30 18.56 6.74
C ASP A 36 -26.89 19.14 6.96
N ARG A 37 -26.53 19.40 8.22
CA ARG A 37 -25.18 19.88 8.56
C ARG A 37 -24.12 18.81 8.35
N LEU A 38 -24.42 17.56 8.70
CA LEU A 38 -23.51 16.43 8.55
C LEU A 38 -23.24 16.14 7.08
N ASP A 39 -24.26 16.14 6.22
CA ASP A 39 -24.12 15.89 4.78
C ASP A 39 -23.16 16.91 4.15
N VAL A 40 -23.31 18.20 4.50
CA VAL A 40 -22.37 19.24 4.07
C VAL A 40 -20.94 18.97 4.56
N LEU A 41 -20.77 18.46 5.78
CA LEU A 41 -19.44 18.12 6.31
C LEU A 41 -18.82 16.91 5.63
N LEU A 42 -19.63 15.89 5.33
CA LEU A 42 -19.17 14.67 4.65
C LEU A 42 -18.75 14.97 3.22
N ASP A 43 -19.58 15.71 2.48
CA ASP A 43 -19.34 16.08 1.09
C ASP A 43 -18.16 17.04 0.97
N ALA A 44 -18.18 18.16 1.71
CA ALA A 44 -17.10 19.15 1.63
C ALA A 44 -15.79 18.63 2.26
N GLY A 45 -15.88 17.65 3.16
CA GLY A 45 -14.73 17.00 3.81
C GLY A 45 -14.07 15.91 2.96
N GLY A 46 -14.69 15.48 1.86
CA GLY A 46 -14.17 14.36 1.05
C GLY A 46 -14.03 13.07 1.88
N VAL A 47 -14.98 12.84 2.78
CA VAL A 47 -14.92 11.70 3.71
C VAL A 47 -14.91 10.34 2.98
N PRO A 48 -15.68 10.12 1.90
CA PRO A 48 -15.62 8.87 1.15
C PRO A 48 -14.21 8.55 0.62
N GLU A 49 -13.56 9.52 -0.01
CA GLU A 49 -12.21 9.39 -0.56
C GLU A 49 -11.17 9.19 0.55
N LEU A 50 -11.35 9.88 1.68
CA LEU A 50 -10.51 9.72 2.86
C LEU A 50 -10.61 8.31 3.44
N LEU A 51 -11.81 7.72 3.52
CA LEU A 51 -12.01 6.36 4.02
C LEU A 51 -11.37 5.32 3.11
N LEU A 52 -11.47 5.49 1.79
CA LEU A 52 -10.78 4.63 0.82
C LEU A 52 -9.25 4.70 1.03
N THR A 53 -8.71 5.91 1.15
CA THR A 53 -7.28 6.16 1.39
C THR A 53 -6.83 5.57 2.73
N ALA A 54 -7.66 5.71 3.77
CA ALA A 54 -7.40 5.15 5.10
C ALA A 54 -7.34 3.62 5.05
N ALA A 55 -8.26 2.98 4.33
CA ALA A 55 -8.28 1.53 4.16
C ALA A 55 -7.07 1.02 3.39
N GLU A 56 -6.74 1.66 2.26
CA GLU A 56 -5.58 1.31 1.45
C GLU A 56 -4.27 1.48 2.22
N THR A 57 -4.20 2.48 3.12
CA THR A 57 -3.05 2.69 4.01
C THR A 57 -2.99 1.65 5.14
N ALA A 58 -4.13 1.28 5.72
CA ALA A 58 -4.21 0.33 6.82
C ALA A 58 -3.86 -1.10 6.38
N ALA A 59 -4.15 -1.46 5.13
CA ALA A 59 -3.89 -2.79 4.57
C ALA A 59 -2.41 -3.22 4.69
N PRO A 60 -1.41 -2.44 4.21
CA PRO A 60 0.00 -2.76 4.39
C PRO A 60 0.52 -2.42 5.80
N LEU A 61 0.08 -1.32 6.42
CA LEU A 61 0.64 -0.82 7.69
C LEU A 61 0.00 -1.42 8.94
N SER A 62 -0.98 -2.32 8.78
CA SER A 62 -1.76 -2.98 9.84
C SER A 62 -2.84 -2.13 10.51
N GLU A 63 -2.77 -0.80 10.41
CA GLU A 63 -3.65 0.12 11.10
C GLU A 63 -3.55 1.54 10.53
N VAL A 64 -4.52 2.39 10.90
CA VAL A 64 -4.54 3.81 10.55
C VAL A 64 -5.21 4.61 11.66
N PHE A 65 -4.83 5.88 11.80
CA PHE A 65 -5.51 6.82 12.69
C PHE A 65 -6.33 7.81 11.88
N LEU A 66 -7.57 8.06 12.32
CA LEU A 66 -8.40 9.13 11.80
C LEU A 66 -8.33 10.29 12.80
N ARG A 67 -7.89 11.46 12.34
CA ARG A 67 -7.67 12.64 13.16
C ARG A 67 -8.51 13.80 12.64
N VAL A 68 -9.25 14.43 13.54
CA VAL A 68 -9.95 15.69 13.30
C VAL A 68 -9.05 16.84 13.75
N THR A 69 -8.80 17.78 12.84
CA THR A 69 -8.01 18.99 13.06
C THR A 69 -8.72 20.21 12.49
N TRP A 70 -8.13 21.39 12.58
CA TRP A 70 -8.67 22.62 12.00
C TRP A 70 -7.56 23.49 11.44
N ASP A 71 -7.85 24.17 10.35
CA ASP A 71 -7.05 25.27 9.85
C ASP A 71 -8.01 26.28 9.23
N LYS A 72 -8.18 27.43 9.90
CA LYS A 72 -9.11 28.46 9.42
C LYS A 72 -8.65 29.13 8.13
N ALA A 73 -7.37 29.03 7.77
CA ALA A 73 -6.88 29.52 6.48
C ALA A 73 -7.25 28.57 5.34
N ALA A 74 -7.15 27.25 5.57
CA ALA A 74 -7.46 26.23 4.57
C ALA A 74 -8.98 25.94 4.48
N ALA A 75 -9.66 25.83 5.62
CA ALA A 75 -11.08 25.55 5.74
C ALA A 75 -11.70 26.37 6.89
N PRO A 76 -12.19 27.60 6.62
CA PRO A 76 -12.71 28.49 7.64
C PRO A 76 -14.05 28.03 8.27
N ASP A 77 -14.80 27.18 7.57
CA ASP A 77 -16.20 26.85 7.83
C ASP A 77 -16.43 25.42 8.35
N ARG A 78 -15.37 24.61 8.45
CA ARG A 78 -15.48 23.20 8.88
C ARG A 78 -14.20 22.66 9.52
N PRO A 79 -14.32 21.65 10.40
CA PRO A 79 -13.18 20.84 10.80
C PRO A 79 -12.65 20.00 9.62
N LEU A 80 -11.38 19.63 9.70
CA LEU A 80 -10.68 18.81 8.72
C LEU A 80 -10.50 17.41 9.26
N LEU A 81 -11.06 16.40 8.57
CA LEU A 81 -10.73 15.01 8.82
C LEU A 81 -9.47 14.64 8.04
N THR A 82 -8.52 13.98 8.70
CA THR A 82 -7.24 13.59 8.11
C THR A 82 -6.87 12.18 8.53
N THR A 83 -6.11 11.47 7.70
CA THR A 83 -5.51 10.18 8.05
C THR A 83 -4.09 10.39 8.56
N VAL A 84 -3.72 9.72 9.64
CA VAL A 84 -2.34 9.66 10.13
C VAL A 84 -1.87 8.21 10.12
N ARG A 85 -0.68 8.00 9.57
CA ARG A 85 -0.05 6.69 9.48
C ARG A 85 0.49 6.26 10.85
N PRO A 86 0.55 4.96 11.14
CA PRO A 86 1.02 4.45 12.43
C PRO A 86 2.48 4.75 12.74
N ASP A 87 3.35 4.90 11.74
CA ASP A 87 4.76 5.30 11.92
C ASP A 87 4.92 6.73 12.48
N GLN A 88 3.85 7.53 12.37
CA GLN A 88 3.77 8.91 12.83
C GLN A 88 2.94 9.07 14.10
N ALA A 89 2.61 7.97 14.78
CA ALA A 89 1.71 7.96 15.92
C ALA A 89 2.28 7.15 17.11
N VAL A 90 2.09 7.67 18.32
CA VAL A 90 2.41 6.99 19.57
C VAL A 90 1.16 6.98 20.45
N PRO A 91 0.35 5.91 20.39
CA PRO A 91 -0.86 5.77 21.20
C PRO A 91 -0.58 5.24 22.61
N GLU A 92 -1.36 5.68 23.59
CA GLU A 92 -1.39 5.18 24.96
C GLU A 92 -2.71 4.48 25.25
N TRP A 93 -2.62 3.31 25.89
CA TRP A 93 -3.73 2.38 26.04
C TRP A 93 -4.06 2.11 27.50
N SER A 94 -5.34 1.96 27.80
CA SER A 94 -5.84 1.41 29.06
C SER A 94 -6.95 0.43 28.75
N PHE A 95 -6.80 -0.83 29.21
CA PHE A 95 -7.77 -1.91 28.93
C PHE A 95 -8.13 -2.05 27.44
N SER A 96 -7.12 -1.97 26.56
CA SER A 96 -7.29 -2.01 25.09
C SER A 96 -8.12 -0.87 24.50
N ILE A 97 -8.37 0.20 25.27
CA ILE A 97 -9.01 1.44 24.83
C ILE A 97 -7.96 2.53 24.78
N MET A 98 -7.82 3.17 23.62
CA MET A 98 -6.91 4.29 23.44
C MET A 98 -7.35 5.47 24.32
N GLN A 99 -6.46 5.93 25.20
CA GLN A 99 -6.72 7.06 26.09
C GLN A 99 -6.17 8.37 25.51
N THR A 100 -5.03 8.30 24.84
CA THR A 100 -4.30 9.44 24.28
C THR A 100 -3.50 8.98 23.07
N VAL A 101 -3.23 9.88 22.13
CA VAL A 101 -2.29 9.63 21.02
C VAL A 101 -1.45 10.84 20.74
N THR A 102 -0.15 10.63 20.54
CA THR A 102 0.78 11.69 20.09
C THR A 102 1.13 11.46 18.63
N PHE A 103 0.78 12.39 17.76
CA PHE A 103 1.25 12.41 16.39
C PHE A 103 2.49 13.28 16.27
N TRP A 104 3.35 12.93 15.32
CA TRP A 104 4.52 13.73 15.01
C TRP A 104 4.71 13.85 13.51
N ARG A 105 5.22 15.00 13.08
CA ARG A 105 5.67 15.24 11.71
C ARG A 105 7.00 15.95 11.70
N VAL A 106 7.82 15.63 10.70
CA VAL A 106 9.05 16.39 10.41
C VAL A 106 8.66 17.60 9.58
N LEU A 107 9.14 18.77 9.98
CA LEU A 107 8.94 20.02 9.24
C LEU A 107 10.12 20.29 8.30
N PRO A 108 9.91 21.02 7.19
CA PRO A 108 10.98 21.37 6.28
C PRO A 108 12.12 22.08 7.00
N SER A 109 13.35 21.69 6.70
CA SER A 109 14.55 22.35 7.24
C SER A 109 15.52 22.71 6.13
N THR A 110 16.15 23.88 6.25
CA THR A 110 17.23 24.34 5.37
C THR A 110 18.62 24.05 5.93
N SER A 111 18.71 23.56 7.17
CA SER A 111 19.96 23.27 7.88
C SER A 111 20.06 21.79 8.25
N SER A 112 21.15 21.40 8.92
CA SER A 112 21.33 20.07 9.52
C SER A 112 20.41 19.80 10.72
N THR A 113 19.62 20.79 11.14
CA THR A 113 18.69 20.69 12.24
C THR A 113 17.39 20.06 11.78
N VAL A 114 16.85 19.11 12.55
CA VAL A 114 15.55 18.49 12.27
C VAL A 114 14.49 19.09 13.19
N TRP A 115 13.49 19.72 12.57
CA TRP A 115 12.33 20.27 13.27
C TRP A 115 11.22 19.23 13.32
N ARG A 116 10.69 18.97 14.51
CA ARG A 116 9.57 18.03 14.71
C ARG A 116 8.44 18.73 15.44
N HIS A 117 7.25 18.68 14.85
CA HIS A 117 6.02 19.13 15.49
C HIS A 117 5.26 17.92 16.03
N LEU A 118 5.02 17.94 17.34
CA LEU A 118 4.24 16.94 18.06
C LEU A 118 2.86 17.51 18.42
N GLU A 119 1.84 16.68 18.22
CA GLU A 119 0.44 16.96 18.51
C GLU A 119 -0.09 15.83 19.40
N ARG A 120 -0.32 16.11 20.68
CA ARG A 120 -0.84 15.14 21.65
C ARG A 120 -2.34 15.37 21.85
N HIS A 121 -3.14 14.40 21.46
CA HIS A 121 -4.59 14.42 21.57
C HIS A 121 -5.04 13.80 22.88
N GLU A 122 -5.57 14.62 23.78
CA GLU A 122 -6.21 14.20 25.02
C GLU A 122 -7.71 14.50 24.96
N ARG A 123 -8.50 13.96 25.89
CA ARG A 123 -9.93 14.29 25.96
C ARG A 123 -10.08 15.78 26.30
N GLY A 124 -10.82 16.52 25.47
CA GLY A 124 -11.07 17.94 25.66
C GLY A 124 -9.96 18.88 25.22
N ARG A 125 -8.75 18.41 24.90
CA ARG A 125 -7.62 19.29 24.55
C ARG A 125 -6.59 18.65 23.64
N ILE A 126 -5.87 19.46 22.90
CA ILE A 126 -4.71 19.05 22.10
C ILE A 126 -3.50 19.86 22.53
N LEU A 127 -2.41 19.18 22.88
CA LEU A 127 -1.15 19.84 23.21
C LEU A 127 -0.24 19.88 21.99
N HIS A 128 0.32 21.05 21.73
CA HIS A 128 1.27 21.26 20.64
C HIS A 128 2.68 21.50 21.19
N GLY A 129 3.67 20.86 20.57
CA GLY A 129 5.06 21.08 20.90
C GLY A 129 5.93 21.10 19.66
N LEU A 130 6.73 22.15 19.50
CA LEU A 130 7.77 22.19 18.49
C LEU A 130 9.11 21.81 19.13
N TYR A 131 9.85 20.94 18.47
CA TYR A 131 11.12 20.42 18.93
C TYR A 131 12.18 20.61 17.85
N GLU A 132 13.34 21.07 18.29
CA GLU A 132 14.54 21.26 17.49
C GLU A 132 15.57 20.20 17.91
N GLY A 133 15.93 19.31 16.98
CA GLY A 133 16.85 18.20 17.24
C GLY A 133 17.68 17.80 16.03
N THR A 134 18.11 16.53 16.04
CA THR A 134 18.91 15.89 14.98
C THR A 134 18.12 14.73 14.36
N ASP A 135 18.67 14.02 13.38
CA ASP A 135 18.01 12.86 12.77
C ASP A 135 17.67 11.77 13.81
N ASP A 136 18.53 11.60 14.81
CA ASP A 136 18.46 10.55 15.83
C ASP A 136 17.90 11.01 17.19
N GLN A 137 17.87 12.32 17.46
CA GLN A 137 17.42 12.86 18.76
C GLN A 137 16.32 13.90 18.58
N LEU A 138 15.27 13.81 19.40
CA LEU A 138 14.16 14.78 19.42
C LEU A 138 14.65 16.19 19.79
N GLY A 139 15.67 16.28 20.67
CA GLY A 139 16.32 17.53 21.04
C GLY A 139 15.50 18.40 22.00
N ARG A 140 15.56 19.72 21.80
CA ARG A 140 15.03 20.73 22.71
C ARG A 140 13.67 21.23 22.26
N ARG A 141 12.76 21.44 23.21
CA ARG A 141 11.50 22.12 22.95
C ARG A 141 11.71 23.62 22.72
N VAL A 142 11.10 24.15 21.66
CA VAL A 142 11.18 25.54 21.23
C VAL A 142 9.78 26.12 21.00
N PRO A 143 9.62 27.47 21.06
CA PRO A 143 8.32 28.09 20.83
C PRO A 143 7.75 27.78 19.43
N LEU A 144 6.42 27.61 19.32
CA LEU A 144 5.76 27.33 18.04
C LEU A 144 6.00 28.42 16.98
N THR A 145 6.32 29.64 17.40
CA THR A 145 6.59 30.79 16.52
C THR A 145 7.93 30.70 15.80
N GLU A 146 8.84 29.81 16.20
CA GLU A 146 10.17 29.65 15.58
C GLU A 146 10.11 29.01 14.18
N HIS A 147 9.00 28.33 13.84
CA HIS A 147 8.82 27.73 12.52
C HIS A 147 7.53 28.22 11.84
N PRO A 148 7.57 28.61 10.55
CA PRO A 148 6.41 29.17 9.84
C PRO A 148 5.17 28.26 9.88
N ASP A 149 5.34 26.96 9.70
CA ASP A 149 4.25 25.97 9.68
C ASP A 149 3.52 25.79 11.03
N THR A 150 4.10 26.26 12.13
CA THR A 150 3.49 26.17 13.48
C THR A 150 3.15 27.52 14.08
N ALA A 151 3.63 28.62 13.49
CA ALA A 151 3.42 29.97 14.01
C ALA A 151 1.93 30.32 14.13
N GLY A 152 1.09 29.89 13.17
CA GLY A 152 -0.36 30.13 13.21
C GLY A 152 -1.08 29.44 14.38
N LEU A 153 -0.53 28.35 14.91
CA LEU A 153 -1.11 27.62 16.04
C LEU A 153 -0.92 28.37 17.36
N ALA A 154 0.13 29.20 17.47
CA ALA A 154 0.43 29.95 18.69
C ALA A 154 -0.73 30.88 19.10
N ALA A 155 -1.47 31.43 18.13
CA ALA A 155 -2.61 32.30 18.39
C ALA A 155 -3.85 31.56 18.94
N SER A 156 -3.89 30.23 18.82
CA SER A 156 -5.00 29.39 19.27
C SER A 156 -4.73 28.71 20.62
N LEU A 157 -3.54 28.91 21.19
CA LEU A 157 -3.17 28.36 22.50
C LEU A 157 -4.00 29.00 23.63
N SER A 158 -4.32 28.20 24.63
CA SER A 158 -4.98 28.66 25.85
C SER A 158 -4.07 29.57 26.68
N GLU A 159 -4.65 30.41 27.55
CA GLU A 159 -3.90 31.27 28.48
C GLU A 159 -3.01 30.48 29.46
N GLN A 160 -3.26 29.18 29.63
CA GLN A 160 -2.62 28.32 30.62
C GLN A 160 -1.46 27.48 30.06
N GLY A 161 -1.16 27.57 28.77
CA GLY A 161 -0.01 26.88 28.16
C GLY A 161 -0.30 26.31 26.77
N ASP A 162 0.56 25.39 26.35
CA ASP A 162 0.65 24.87 24.97
C ASP A 162 -0.52 23.95 24.54
N SER A 163 -1.67 24.05 25.20
CA SER A 163 -2.88 23.30 24.89
C SER A 163 -3.93 24.16 24.21
N ILE A 164 -4.69 23.53 23.33
CA ILE A 164 -5.87 24.08 22.66
C ILE A 164 -7.06 23.26 23.10
N GLU A 165 -8.03 23.92 23.75
CA GLU A 165 -9.27 23.28 24.20
C GLU A 165 -10.17 23.00 22.99
N THR A 166 -10.62 21.76 22.84
CA THR A 166 -11.42 21.32 21.68
C THR A 166 -12.91 21.54 21.90
N GLY A 167 -13.34 21.71 23.15
CA GLY A 167 -14.76 21.86 23.51
C GLY A 167 -15.56 20.56 23.38
N VAL A 168 -14.90 19.40 23.27
CA VAL A 168 -15.54 18.09 23.21
C VAL A 168 -14.97 17.14 24.26
N ASP A 169 -15.82 16.38 24.95
CA ASP A 169 -15.39 15.43 25.99
C ASP A 169 -14.76 14.12 25.43
N MET A 170 -14.45 14.12 24.13
CA MET A 170 -13.93 12.98 23.38
C MET A 170 -12.51 13.24 22.88
N LEU A 171 -11.83 12.18 22.46
CA LEU A 171 -10.60 12.32 21.68
C LEU A 171 -10.93 12.82 20.29
N THR A 172 -10.11 13.74 19.78
CA THR A 172 -10.19 14.21 18.39
C THR A 172 -9.49 13.27 17.41
N ALA A 173 -9.05 12.09 17.87
CA ALA A 173 -8.45 11.06 17.06
C ALA A 173 -8.98 9.67 17.43
N VAL A 174 -9.13 8.80 16.43
CA VAL A 174 -9.59 7.43 16.57
C VAL A 174 -8.57 6.50 15.94
N TYR A 175 -8.29 5.40 16.63
CA TYR A 175 -7.49 4.30 16.11
C TYR A 175 -8.38 3.29 15.39
N VAL A 176 -7.99 2.90 14.18
CA VAL A 176 -8.68 1.90 13.36
C VAL A 176 -7.70 0.77 13.00
N PRO A 177 -7.82 -0.42 13.61
CA PRO A 177 -7.02 -1.57 13.19
C PRO A 177 -7.53 -2.11 11.85
N ASN A 178 -6.64 -2.61 10.99
CA ASN A 178 -7.04 -3.23 9.71
C ASN A 178 -7.70 -4.60 9.91
N ILE A 179 -6.98 -5.56 10.49
CA ILE A 179 -7.56 -6.87 10.88
C ILE A 179 -7.19 -7.18 12.32
N ALA A 180 -8.15 -7.61 13.13
CA ALA A 180 -7.91 -8.12 14.48
C ALA A 180 -8.34 -9.60 14.62
N PRO A 181 -7.71 -10.40 15.51
CA PRO A 181 -6.52 -10.07 16.32
C PRO A 181 -5.21 -10.22 15.54
N ASN A 182 -4.16 -9.49 15.98
CA ASN A 182 -2.80 -9.67 15.49
C ASN A 182 -2.19 -10.96 16.07
N ARG A 183 -1.71 -11.84 15.19
CA ARG A 183 -1.16 -13.15 15.60
C ARG A 183 0.22 -13.04 16.24
N ARG A 184 1.01 -12.03 15.85
CA ARG A 184 2.35 -11.78 16.39
C ARG A 184 2.31 -11.02 17.70
N HIS A 185 1.41 -10.04 17.80
CA HIS A 185 1.26 -9.18 18.97
C HIS A 185 -0.05 -9.46 19.70
N ARG A 186 -0.15 -10.64 20.33
CA ARG A 186 -1.38 -11.12 20.99
C ARG A 186 -1.81 -10.27 22.19
N ASP A 187 -0.85 -9.62 22.84
CA ASP A 187 -1.08 -8.82 24.05
C ASP A 187 -1.33 -7.34 23.74
N ALA A 188 -1.19 -6.92 22.48
CA ALA A 188 -1.38 -5.55 22.05
C ALA A 188 -2.69 -5.40 21.26
N PRO A 189 -3.37 -4.25 21.35
CA PRO A 189 -4.59 -3.97 20.57
C PRO A 189 -4.30 -3.64 19.09
N TRP A 190 -3.09 -3.94 18.62
CA TRP A 190 -2.64 -3.60 17.27
C TRP A 190 -3.33 -4.43 16.21
N GLY A 191 -3.57 -3.81 15.06
CA GLY A 191 -4.12 -4.46 13.89
C GLY A 191 -3.08 -5.35 13.23
N ARG A 192 -3.51 -6.03 12.17
CA ARG A 192 -2.69 -6.91 11.34
C ARG A 192 -2.76 -6.47 9.89
N SER A 193 -1.60 -6.38 9.25
CA SER A 193 -1.45 -6.17 7.81
C SER A 193 -2.00 -7.35 7.01
N ASP A 194 -2.60 -7.05 5.86
CA ASP A 194 -3.04 -8.05 4.88
C ASP A 194 -1.85 -8.86 4.34
N LEU A 195 -0.67 -8.23 4.30
CA LEU A 195 0.57 -8.81 3.79
C LEU A 195 1.30 -9.68 4.81
N GLN A 196 0.89 -9.67 6.09
CA GLN A 196 1.57 -10.47 7.13
C GLN A 196 1.58 -11.97 6.78
N GLY A 197 0.50 -12.49 6.19
CA GLY A 197 0.45 -13.89 5.75
C GLY A 197 1.23 -14.18 4.46
N VAL A 198 1.51 -13.14 3.67
CA VAL A 198 2.23 -13.23 2.39
C VAL A 198 3.74 -13.31 2.63
N HIS A 199 4.26 -12.53 3.59
CA HIS A 199 5.67 -12.53 3.94
C HIS A 199 6.12 -13.81 4.67
N ASP A 200 5.19 -14.53 5.32
CA ASP A 200 5.52 -15.64 6.23
C ASP A 200 5.49 -17.04 5.58
N LEU A 201 5.18 -17.12 4.29
CA LEU A 201 4.94 -18.41 3.65
C LEU A 201 6.24 -19.15 3.27
N LEU A 202 7.35 -18.44 3.15
CA LEU A 202 8.66 -18.96 2.74
C LEU A 202 9.71 -18.32 3.66
N ASP A 203 10.13 -19.05 4.70
CA ASP A 203 11.07 -18.64 5.77
C ASP A 203 12.36 -17.90 5.31
N THR A 204 12.70 -17.94 4.02
CA THR A 204 13.92 -17.36 3.44
C THR A 204 13.70 -16.38 2.29
N LEU A 205 12.48 -16.25 1.74
CA LEU A 205 12.18 -15.39 0.60
C LEU A 205 10.71 -14.95 0.66
N ASP A 206 10.42 -13.66 0.67
CA ASP A 206 9.04 -13.17 0.61
C ASP A 206 8.33 -13.75 -0.63
N THR A 207 7.06 -14.14 -0.52
CA THR A 207 6.27 -14.60 -1.68
C THR A 207 6.27 -13.55 -2.80
N LEU A 208 6.35 -12.26 -2.44
CA LEU A 208 6.48 -11.16 -3.39
C LEU A 208 7.87 -11.14 -4.07
N ASP A 209 8.94 -11.37 -3.31
CA ASP A 209 10.29 -11.48 -3.86
C ASP A 209 10.41 -12.68 -4.82
N ALA A 210 9.74 -13.79 -4.49
CA ALA A 210 9.68 -14.96 -5.37
C ALA A 210 8.99 -14.67 -6.71
N LEU A 211 7.95 -13.82 -6.70
CA LEU A 211 7.29 -13.35 -7.92
C LEU A 211 8.25 -12.50 -8.77
N ASP A 212 8.93 -11.55 -8.14
CA ASP A 212 9.92 -10.68 -8.79
C ASP A 212 11.06 -11.50 -9.41
N GLU A 213 11.52 -12.55 -8.71
CA GLU A 213 12.53 -13.47 -9.22
C GLU A 213 12.04 -14.27 -10.43
N ALA A 214 10.81 -14.83 -10.37
CA ALA A 214 10.22 -15.58 -11.48
C ALA A 214 10.09 -14.72 -12.74
N TRP A 215 9.56 -13.50 -12.63
CA TRP A 215 9.45 -12.58 -13.76
C TRP A 215 10.79 -12.08 -14.28
N SER A 216 11.74 -11.81 -13.38
CA SER A 216 13.11 -11.44 -13.77
C SER A 216 13.79 -12.58 -14.54
N SER A 217 13.59 -13.82 -14.12
CA SER A 217 14.09 -15.03 -14.79
C SER A 217 13.45 -15.22 -16.17
N TRP A 218 12.14 -15.01 -16.29
CA TRP A 218 11.44 -15.11 -17.56
C TRP A 218 11.90 -14.05 -18.57
N LEU A 219 11.99 -12.78 -18.17
CA LEU A 219 12.52 -11.73 -19.04
C LEU A 219 13.98 -12.00 -19.45
N ARG A 220 14.77 -12.61 -18.55
CA ARG A 220 16.13 -13.05 -18.88
C ARG A 220 16.11 -14.13 -19.95
N ASP A 221 15.27 -15.15 -19.84
CA ASP A 221 15.14 -16.20 -20.85
C ASP A 221 14.74 -15.62 -22.21
N ILE A 222 13.79 -14.68 -22.25
CA ILE A 222 13.39 -13.97 -23.49
C ILE A 222 14.58 -13.20 -24.09
N ARG A 223 15.38 -12.53 -23.25
CA ARG A 223 16.56 -11.80 -23.70
C ARG A 223 17.66 -12.73 -24.23
N LEU A 224 17.84 -13.89 -23.62
CA LEU A 224 18.84 -14.89 -24.01
C LEU A 224 18.44 -15.67 -25.26
N ALA A 225 17.14 -15.88 -25.46
CA ALA A 225 16.60 -16.60 -26.61
C ALA A 225 16.55 -15.76 -27.90
N ARG A 226 16.98 -14.49 -27.85
CA ARG A 226 17.26 -13.72 -29.07
C ARG A 226 18.26 -14.52 -29.90
N ALA A 227 17.89 -14.83 -31.13
CA ALA A 227 18.69 -15.63 -32.04
C ALA A 227 20.08 -15.01 -32.16
N ARG A 228 21.11 -15.80 -31.92
CA ARG A 228 22.50 -15.43 -32.21
C ARG A 228 22.93 -16.22 -33.43
N LEU A 229 23.30 -15.52 -34.49
CA LEU A 229 23.84 -16.15 -35.67
C LEU A 229 25.30 -16.52 -35.41
N ILE A 230 25.59 -17.82 -35.33
CA ILE A 230 26.98 -18.29 -35.30
C ILE A 230 27.42 -18.49 -36.74
N VAL A 231 28.15 -17.51 -37.25
CA VAL A 231 28.63 -17.48 -38.64
C VAL A 231 30.06 -18.04 -38.68
N PRO A 232 30.33 -19.12 -39.44
CA PRO A 232 31.69 -19.61 -39.61
C PRO A 232 32.58 -18.57 -40.33
N ASP A 233 33.86 -18.50 -39.99
CA ASP A 233 34.81 -17.48 -40.46
C ASP A 233 34.86 -17.35 -42.00
N GLY A 234 34.69 -18.46 -42.73
CA GLY A 234 34.64 -18.48 -44.19
C GLY A 234 33.46 -17.73 -44.84
N TYR A 235 32.45 -17.34 -44.05
CA TYR A 235 31.31 -16.53 -44.50
C TYR A 235 31.47 -15.05 -44.16
N LEU A 236 32.50 -14.68 -43.39
CA LEU A 236 32.79 -13.29 -43.04
C LEU A 236 33.60 -12.64 -44.17
N ARG A 237 33.26 -11.40 -44.52
CA ARG A 237 34.07 -10.62 -45.48
C ARG A 237 35.33 -10.15 -44.77
N SER A 238 36.49 -10.61 -45.25
CA SER A 238 37.78 -10.12 -44.78
C SER A 238 37.97 -8.67 -45.24
N ASN A 239 38.20 -7.75 -44.30
CA ASN A 239 38.49 -6.34 -44.60
C ASN A 239 39.98 -6.09 -44.90
N GLY A 240 40.73 -7.16 -45.23
CA GLY A 240 42.16 -7.13 -45.51
C GLY A 240 43.05 -7.45 -44.29
N PRO A 241 44.37 -7.61 -44.49
CA PRO A 241 45.29 -8.06 -43.44
C PRO A 241 45.33 -7.10 -42.24
N GLY A 242 45.06 -7.64 -41.05
CA GLY A 242 45.10 -6.89 -39.78
C GLY A 242 43.86 -6.03 -39.47
N ARG A 243 42.80 -6.07 -40.30
CA ARG A 243 41.58 -5.25 -40.10
C ARG A 243 40.34 -6.02 -39.65
N GLY A 244 40.49 -7.29 -39.29
CA GLY A 244 39.39 -8.15 -38.86
C GLY A 244 38.37 -8.42 -39.98
N ALA A 245 37.29 -9.10 -39.62
CA ALA A 245 36.16 -9.36 -40.51
C ALA A 245 34.90 -8.80 -39.86
N THR A 246 34.01 -8.20 -40.65
CA THR A 246 32.77 -7.58 -40.16
C THR A 246 31.57 -8.31 -40.72
N PHE A 247 30.68 -8.72 -39.82
CA PHE A 247 29.34 -9.21 -40.14
C PHE A 247 28.35 -8.10 -39.82
N ASP A 248 27.46 -7.79 -40.77
CA ASP A 248 26.44 -6.74 -40.63
C ASP A 248 25.09 -7.43 -40.34
N ASP A 249 24.61 -7.28 -39.11
CA ASP A 249 23.48 -8.03 -38.51
C ASP A 249 22.12 -7.32 -38.70
N ASP A 250 22.10 -6.04 -39.09
CA ASP A 250 20.90 -5.18 -39.10
C ASP A 250 20.11 -5.18 -40.43
N ARG A 251 20.36 -6.15 -41.34
CA ARG A 251 19.61 -6.26 -42.61
C ARG A 251 18.48 -7.29 -42.50
N GLU A 252 17.26 -6.81 -42.27
CA GLU A 252 16.00 -7.60 -42.30
C GLU A 252 15.59 -8.10 -43.71
N GLU A 253 16.36 -7.81 -44.77
CA GLU A 253 16.11 -8.29 -46.13
C GLU A 253 17.08 -9.42 -46.52
N TRP A 254 16.54 -10.64 -46.61
CA TRP A 254 17.28 -11.82 -47.06
C TRP A 254 17.63 -11.71 -48.55
N GLN A 255 18.89 -11.44 -48.87
CA GLN A 255 19.43 -11.65 -50.21
C GLN A 255 20.04 -13.04 -50.33
N THR A 256 19.41 -13.92 -51.11
CA THR A 256 19.99 -15.21 -51.48
C THR A 256 21.19 -15.01 -52.40
N LEU A 257 22.40 -15.37 -51.94
CA LEU A 257 23.56 -15.52 -52.80
C LEU A 257 23.60 -16.95 -53.39
N PRO A 258 23.88 -17.11 -54.69
CA PRO A 258 24.05 -18.43 -55.29
C PRO A 258 25.46 -18.95 -54.95
N ILE A 259 25.54 -19.99 -54.12
CA ILE A 259 26.79 -20.71 -53.82
C ILE A 259 26.67 -22.14 -54.39
N PRO A 260 27.65 -22.63 -55.17
CA PRO A 260 27.60 -23.95 -55.78
C PRO A 260 27.68 -25.09 -54.74
N PRO A 261 27.08 -26.26 -55.04
CA PRO A 261 26.84 -27.33 -54.08
C PRO A 261 28.06 -28.24 -53.96
N THR A 262 29.14 -27.77 -53.37
CA THR A 262 30.31 -28.62 -53.09
C THR A 262 30.89 -28.29 -51.74
N GLU A 263 30.20 -28.73 -50.68
CA GLU A 263 30.75 -29.39 -49.49
C GLU A 263 29.61 -29.57 -48.47
N GLN A 264 29.28 -30.83 -48.18
CA GLN A 264 28.30 -31.21 -47.17
C GLN A 264 28.85 -30.90 -45.79
N GLY A 265 28.44 -29.79 -45.17
CA GLY A 265 28.67 -29.59 -43.74
C GLY A 265 28.56 -28.17 -43.17
N ASN A 266 28.75 -27.12 -43.97
CA ASN A 266 28.84 -25.75 -43.43
C ASN A 266 27.52 -24.96 -43.56
N GLY A 267 26.47 -25.43 -42.89
CA GLY A 267 25.27 -24.61 -42.69
C GLY A 267 25.52 -23.54 -41.63
N ILE A 268 24.95 -22.35 -41.80
CA ILE A 268 24.83 -21.40 -40.70
C ILE A 268 23.98 -22.06 -39.62
N THR A 269 24.57 -22.36 -38.45
CA THR A 269 23.83 -23.01 -37.36
C THR A 269 23.05 -21.95 -36.59
N LEU A 270 21.73 -21.93 -36.81
CA LEU A 270 20.79 -21.21 -35.96
C LEU A 270 20.75 -21.89 -34.59
N SER A 271 21.39 -21.28 -33.60
CA SER A 271 21.27 -21.70 -32.20
C SER A 271 20.19 -20.87 -31.51
N GLN A 272 18.96 -21.37 -31.54
CA GLN A 272 17.83 -20.79 -30.80
C GLN A 272 17.50 -21.70 -29.61
N PHE A 273 17.65 -21.17 -28.39
CA PHE A 273 17.21 -21.86 -27.19
C PHE A 273 15.70 -21.72 -27.03
N ALA A 274 15.02 -22.81 -26.64
CA ALA A 274 13.61 -22.76 -26.31
C ALA A 274 13.37 -21.88 -25.07
N ILE A 275 12.39 -20.98 -25.14
CA ILE A 275 11.97 -20.17 -24.00
C ILE A 275 11.01 -21.00 -23.16
N ARG A 276 11.28 -21.15 -21.86
CA ARG A 276 10.45 -21.86 -20.86
C ARG A 276 9.22 -21.06 -20.46
N VAL A 277 8.40 -20.67 -21.43
CA VAL A 277 7.27 -19.74 -21.24
C VAL A 277 6.24 -20.33 -20.27
N GLU A 278 5.89 -21.59 -20.44
CA GLU A 278 4.80 -22.21 -19.70
C GLU A 278 5.16 -22.50 -18.24
N GLU A 279 6.40 -22.90 -17.99
CA GLU A 279 6.92 -23.12 -16.64
C GLU A 279 6.98 -21.82 -15.83
N HIS A 280 7.45 -20.73 -16.46
CA HIS A 280 7.47 -19.41 -15.82
C HIS A 280 6.05 -18.90 -15.56
N ARG A 281 5.14 -19.02 -16.54
CA ARG A 281 3.73 -18.61 -16.39
C ARG A 281 3.04 -19.36 -15.25
N THR A 282 3.15 -20.69 -15.25
CA THR A 282 2.53 -21.55 -14.23
C THR A 282 3.08 -21.23 -12.83
N THR A 283 4.38 -20.96 -12.73
CA THR A 283 5.01 -20.58 -11.46
C THR A 283 4.50 -19.24 -10.96
N ALA A 284 4.46 -18.22 -11.83
CA ALA A 284 3.95 -16.90 -11.48
C ALA A 284 2.48 -16.97 -11.05
N GLU A 285 1.61 -17.68 -11.78
CA GLU A 285 0.19 -17.86 -11.42
C GLU A 285 0.01 -18.57 -10.08
N ALA A 286 0.83 -19.59 -9.79
CA ALA A 286 0.81 -20.28 -8.51
C ALA A 286 1.21 -19.35 -7.35
N ILE A 287 2.24 -18.53 -7.55
CA ILE A 287 2.70 -17.55 -6.56
C ILE A 287 1.61 -16.52 -6.27
N VAL A 288 1.01 -15.90 -7.30
CA VAL A 288 -0.05 -14.90 -7.08
C VAL A 288 -1.25 -15.53 -6.38
N ARG A 289 -1.72 -16.70 -6.83
CA ARG A 289 -2.84 -17.42 -6.20
C ARG A 289 -2.59 -17.66 -4.71
N GLN A 290 -1.38 -18.08 -4.38
CA GLN A 290 -0.98 -18.36 -3.00
C GLN A 290 -0.90 -17.06 -2.17
N ALA A 291 -0.29 -16.00 -2.70
CA ALA A 291 -0.20 -14.69 -2.05
C ALA A 291 -1.60 -14.11 -1.77
N THR A 292 -2.49 -14.08 -2.75
CA THR A 292 -3.86 -13.59 -2.60
C THR A 292 -4.64 -14.41 -1.57
N THR A 293 -4.48 -15.74 -1.59
CA THR A 293 -5.14 -16.62 -0.62
C THR A 293 -4.59 -16.41 0.80
N ALA A 294 -3.28 -16.19 0.94
CA ALA A 294 -2.65 -15.91 2.23
C ALA A 294 -3.10 -14.56 2.83
N ALA A 295 -3.33 -13.55 1.98
CA ALA A 295 -3.97 -12.29 2.37
C ALA A 295 -5.45 -12.45 2.73
N GLY A 296 -6.08 -13.58 2.38
CA GLY A 296 -7.47 -13.90 2.70
C GLY A 296 -8.47 -13.49 1.62
N TYR A 297 -8.01 -13.11 0.43
CA TYR A 297 -8.85 -12.75 -0.71
C TYR A 297 -9.02 -13.93 -1.66
N SER A 298 -10.02 -13.82 -2.55
CA SER A 298 -10.14 -14.73 -3.68
C SER A 298 -9.12 -14.35 -4.77
N PRO A 299 -8.43 -15.31 -5.40
CA PRO A 299 -7.62 -15.07 -6.60
C PRO A 299 -8.38 -14.28 -7.69
N ALA A 300 -9.68 -14.56 -7.84
CA ALA A 300 -10.56 -13.87 -8.78
C ALA A 300 -10.71 -12.37 -8.48
N SER A 301 -10.68 -11.95 -7.21
CA SER A 301 -10.80 -10.54 -6.84
C SER A 301 -9.53 -9.72 -7.12
N VAL A 302 -8.38 -10.38 -7.26
CA VAL A 302 -7.08 -9.74 -7.58
C VAL A 302 -6.75 -9.88 -9.08
N ARG A 303 -7.79 -9.90 -9.94
CA ARG A 303 -7.65 -9.83 -11.40
C ARG A 303 -6.78 -10.94 -12.04
N LEU A 304 -6.79 -12.14 -11.46
CA LEU A 304 -6.03 -13.28 -12.00
C LEU A 304 -6.75 -14.12 -13.05
N ASP A 305 -8.08 -14.00 -13.17
CA ASP A 305 -8.83 -14.85 -14.08
C ASP A 305 -8.99 -14.14 -15.44
N GLY A 306 -8.21 -14.63 -16.40
CA GLY A 306 -8.38 -14.31 -17.81
C GLY A 306 -9.72 -14.80 -18.36
N ASP A 307 -10.24 -14.03 -19.30
CA ASP A 307 -11.58 -14.00 -19.91
C ASP A 307 -12.06 -15.29 -20.64
N GLY A 308 -11.77 -16.49 -20.14
CA GLY A 308 -11.92 -17.73 -20.93
C GLY A 308 -12.36 -19.01 -20.22
N ALA A 309 -12.38 -19.09 -18.89
CA ALA A 309 -12.96 -20.23 -18.20
C ALA A 309 -14.42 -19.92 -17.86
N ALA A 310 -15.37 -20.73 -18.32
CA ALA A 310 -16.76 -20.66 -17.86
C ALA A 310 -16.82 -21.08 -16.38
N VAL A 311 -16.50 -20.15 -15.50
CA VAL A 311 -16.59 -20.33 -14.05
C VAL A 311 -18.05 -20.52 -13.69
N THR A 312 -18.35 -21.58 -12.94
CA THR A 312 -19.73 -21.85 -12.53
C THR A 312 -20.19 -20.82 -11.49
N ALA A 313 -21.46 -20.44 -11.51
CA ALA A 313 -22.01 -19.43 -10.57
C ALA A 313 -21.74 -19.76 -9.09
N THR A 314 -21.58 -21.05 -8.75
CA THR A 314 -21.23 -21.53 -7.41
C THR A 314 -19.78 -21.20 -7.03
N GLU A 315 -18.83 -21.28 -7.97
CA GLU A 315 -17.43 -20.93 -7.73
C GLU A 315 -17.25 -19.43 -7.59
N ILE A 316 -17.99 -18.63 -8.36
CA ILE A 316 -18.06 -17.17 -8.20
C ILE A 316 -18.60 -16.83 -6.80
N ALA A 317 -19.73 -17.43 -6.41
CA ALA A 317 -20.32 -17.20 -5.09
C ALA A 317 -19.40 -17.63 -3.94
N ALA A 318 -18.65 -18.73 -4.10
CA ALA A 318 -17.67 -19.18 -3.10
C ALA A 318 -16.44 -18.26 -3.01
N GLY A 319 -15.99 -17.72 -4.15
CA GLY A 319 -14.93 -16.72 -4.23
C GLY A 319 -15.32 -15.42 -3.53
N ASP A 320 -16.49 -14.88 -3.88
CA ASP A 320 -17.05 -13.68 -3.25
C ASP A 320 -17.25 -13.88 -1.75
N HIS A 321 -17.73 -15.05 -1.32
CA HIS A 321 -17.91 -15.36 0.09
C HIS A 321 -16.62 -15.23 0.90
N ARG A 322 -15.47 -15.71 0.39
CA ARG A 322 -14.19 -15.61 1.10
C ARG A 322 -13.75 -14.16 1.25
N SER A 323 -13.76 -13.38 0.16
CA SER A 323 -13.43 -11.96 0.20
C SER A 323 -14.37 -11.20 1.14
N MET A 324 -15.66 -11.55 1.16
CA MET A 324 -16.65 -10.97 2.06
C MET A 324 -16.46 -11.35 3.53
N VAL A 325 -15.98 -12.57 3.83
CA VAL A 325 -15.61 -12.97 5.19
C VAL A 325 -14.38 -12.21 5.67
N THR A 326 -13.38 -12.01 4.81
CA THR A 326 -12.19 -11.23 5.13
C THR A 326 -12.56 -9.76 5.34
N ARG A 327 -13.40 -9.19 4.45
CA ARG A 327 -14.04 -7.89 4.66
C ARG A 327 -14.75 -7.79 6.02
N GLY A 328 -15.47 -8.84 6.42
CA GLY A 328 -16.19 -8.89 7.69
C GLY A 328 -15.31 -8.91 8.94
N LYS A 329 -14.01 -9.26 8.82
CA LYS A 329 -13.05 -9.22 9.93
C LYS A 329 -12.41 -7.84 10.12
N ASN A 330 -12.53 -6.96 9.12
CA ASN A 330 -12.02 -5.60 9.24
C ASN A 330 -13.00 -4.77 10.11
N PRO A 331 -12.55 -4.24 11.25
CA PRO A 331 -13.42 -3.53 12.19
C PRO A 331 -13.87 -2.15 11.67
N ALA A 332 -13.35 -1.65 10.54
CA ALA A 332 -13.88 -0.46 9.88
C ALA A 332 -15.40 -0.54 9.61
N ARG A 333 -15.98 -1.75 9.56
CA ARG A 333 -17.43 -1.98 9.45
C ARG A 333 -18.18 -1.98 10.80
N SER A 334 -17.55 -2.41 11.90
CA SER A 334 -18.27 -2.85 13.11
C SER A 334 -18.76 -1.72 14.02
N THR A 335 -18.42 -0.47 13.72
CA THR A 335 -18.83 0.70 14.51
C THR A 335 -20.21 1.26 14.14
N SER A 336 -20.87 0.73 13.10
CA SER A 336 -22.15 1.26 12.58
C SER A 336 -23.43 0.63 13.16
N SER A 337 -23.33 -0.22 14.19
CA SER A 337 -24.52 -0.68 14.91
C SER A 337 -24.30 -0.58 16.41
N THR A 338 -24.95 0.39 17.06
CA THR A 338 -25.41 0.20 18.43
C THR A 338 -26.70 -0.63 18.35
N PRO A 339 -26.70 -1.95 18.62
CA PRO A 339 -27.95 -2.56 19.01
C PRO A 339 -28.24 -2.06 20.42
N SER A 340 -29.35 -1.35 20.60
CA SER A 340 -29.97 -1.13 21.90
C SER A 340 -30.35 -2.48 22.50
N ARG A 341 -29.37 -3.17 23.09
CA ARG A 341 -29.62 -4.31 23.97
C ARG A 341 -29.60 -3.79 25.39
N THR A 342 -30.78 -3.36 25.83
CA THR A 342 -31.15 -3.31 27.25
C THR A 342 -31.11 -4.73 27.78
N ALA A 343 -29.92 -5.21 28.17
CA ALA A 343 -29.79 -6.41 28.96
C ALA A 343 -29.98 -5.98 30.43
N ALA A 344 -31.24 -6.04 30.89
CA ALA A 344 -31.53 -6.07 32.30
C ALA A 344 -30.85 -7.31 32.90
N TRP A 345 -29.80 -7.08 33.68
CA TRP A 345 -29.28 -8.10 34.59
C TRP A 345 -29.88 -7.81 35.96
N SER A 346 -30.99 -8.49 36.24
CA SER A 346 -31.49 -8.71 37.58
C SER A 346 -30.83 -9.98 38.15
N ALA A 347 -29.89 -9.78 39.08
CA ALA A 347 -29.62 -10.61 40.26
C ALA A 347 -28.55 -9.92 41.11
#